data_AF-A0A520I0Z4-F1
#
_entry.id   AF-A0A520I0Z4-F1
#
_cell.length_a   1.000
_cell.length_b   1.000
_cell.length_c   1.000
_cell.angle_alpha   90.00
_cell.angle_beta   90.00
_cell.angle_gamma   90.00
#
_symmetry.space_group_name_H-M   'P 1'
#
loop_
_entity.id
_entity.type
_entity.pdbx_description
1 polymer ?
#
loop_
_entity_poly.entity_id
_entity_poly.type
_entity_poly.pdbx_seq_one_letter_code
_entity_poly.pdbx_strand_id
1 'polypeptide(L)'
;MFTWFANHAPIRTKFKVLLALHGTVAATGVATTYLAAEATPAEATIYVVIAAVLFVVTVVAVLVSGKMISDPYVASVVRMEELAAGDLKTPIPFADHRDCIGRMSRAVSVFKQNAETVQAAAAAQQQVVGTLGEGLTRLAAAWTVSAFCLKTL
;
A
#
# COMPACT_ATOMS: atom_id res chain seq x y z
N MET A 1 14.02 17.61 -5.98
CA MET A 1 14.54 16.44 -6.75
C MET A 1 14.16 15.11 -6.10
N PHE A 2 14.45 14.89 -4.80
CA PHE A 2 14.12 13.64 -4.10
C PHE A 2 12.62 13.31 -4.04
N THR A 3 11.75 14.29 -3.83
CA THR A 3 10.28 14.10 -3.81
C THR A 3 9.70 13.68 -5.15
N TRP A 4 10.30 14.14 -6.26
CA TRP A 4 9.93 13.66 -7.60
C TRP A 4 10.33 12.19 -7.78
N PHE A 5 11.55 11.82 -7.35
CA PHE A 5 11.99 10.43 -7.44
C PHE A 5 11.14 9.50 -6.58
N ALA A 6 10.77 9.94 -5.38
CA ALA A 6 9.90 9.18 -4.48
C ALA A 6 8.47 9.05 -5.04
N ASN A 7 7.82 10.15 -5.46
CA ASN A 7 6.38 10.16 -5.68
C ASN A 7 5.95 10.14 -7.17
N HIS A 8 6.87 10.38 -8.11
CA HIS A 8 6.55 10.60 -9.53
C HIS A 8 7.31 9.68 -10.49
N ALA A 9 8.56 9.33 -10.18
CA ALA A 9 9.37 8.55 -11.10
C ALA A 9 8.77 7.13 -11.29
N PRO A 10 8.66 6.64 -12.54
CA PRO A 10 8.26 5.26 -12.78
C PRO A 10 9.21 4.28 -12.10
N ILE A 11 8.69 3.16 -11.57
CA ILE A 11 9.49 2.13 -10.90
C ILE A 11 10.69 1.69 -11.75
N ARG A 12 10.50 1.49 -13.06
CA ARG A 12 11.58 1.13 -14.00
C ARG A 12 12.73 2.16 -14.00
N THR A 13 12.41 3.44 -13.90
CA THR A 13 13.42 4.51 -13.81
C THR A 13 14.14 4.45 -12.47
N LYS A 14 13.43 4.20 -11.35
CA LYS A 14 14.05 4.05 -10.03
C LYS A 14 15.06 2.90 -10.02
N PHE A 15 14.69 1.74 -10.58
CA PHE A 15 15.59 0.59 -10.71
C PHE A 15 16.77 0.84 -11.66
N LYS A 16 16.59 1.56 -12.77
CA LYS A 16 17.70 1.97 -13.64
C LYS A 16 18.70 2.88 -12.92
N VAL A 17 18.22 3.81 -12.10
CA VAL A 17 19.08 4.68 -11.28
C VAL A 17 19.85 3.86 -10.24
N LEU A 18 19.19 2.90 -9.58
CA LEU A 18 19.87 2.01 -8.64
C LEU A 18 20.90 1.13 -9.32
N LEU A 19 20.60 0.59 -10.51
CA LEU A 19 21.54 -0.19 -11.30
C LEU A 19 22.76 0.65 -11.69
N ALA A 20 22.55 1.88 -12.17
CA ALA A 20 23.64 2.79 -12.50
C ALA A 20 24.50 3.11 -11.27
N LEU A 21 23.88 3.42 -10.13
CA LEU A 21 24.57 3.74 -8.88
C LEU A 21 25.39 2.55 -8.34
N HIS A 22 24.81 1.35 -8.27
CA HIS A 22 25.53 0.17 -7.80
C HIS A 22 26.58 -0.27 -8.82
N GLY A 23 26.29 -0.11 -10.12
CA GLY A 23 27.23 -0.41 -11.19
C GLY A 23 28.47 0.48 -11.14
N THR A 24 28.32 1.79 -10.91
CA THR A 24 29.46 2.69 -10.75
C THR A 24 30.24 2.37 -9.47
N VAL A 25 29.56 2.15 -8.34
CA VAL A 25 30.22 1.76 -7.08
C VAL A 25 31.00 0.45 -7.25
N ALA A 26 30.41 -0.56 -7.90
CA ALA A 26 31.07 -1.83 -8.16
C ALA A 26 32.28 -1.68 -9.10
N ALA A 27 32.14 -0.90 -10.19
CA ALA A 27 33.24 -0.62 -11.10
C ALA A 27 34.40 0.12 -10.41
N THR A 28 34.09 1.12 -9.58
CA THR A 28 35.10 1.82 -8.77
C THR A 28 35.73 0.88 -7.74
N GLY A 29 34.96 -0.03 -7.13
CA GLY A 29 35.48 -1.04 -6.23
C GLY A 29 36.48 -1.98 -6.92
N VAL A 30 36.16 -2.48 -8.12
CA VAL A 30 37.08 -3.30 -8.93
C VAL A 30 38.36 -2.54 -9.26
N ALA A 31 38.24 -1.28 -9.69
CA ALA A 31 39.41 -0.44 -9.98
C ALA A 31 40.25 -0.19 -8.72
N THR A 32 39.62 0.07 -7.58
CA THR A 32 40.28 0.28 -6.29
C THR A 32 41.05 -0.98 -5.88
N THR A 33 40.47 -2.16 -6.03
CA THR A 33 41.13 -3.44 -5.73
C THR A 33 42.34 -3.69 -6.63
N TYR A 34 42.22 -3.42 -7.94
CA TYR A 34 43.32 -3.57 -8.88
C TYR A 34 44.49 -2.64 -8.53
N LEU A 35 44.20 -1.35 -8.29
CA LEU A 35 45.24 -0.37 -7.94
C LEU A 35 45.88 -0.64 -6.57
N ALA A 36 45.10 -1.17 -5.62
CA ALA A 36 45.60 -1.56 -4.31
C ALA A 36 46.57 -2.75 -4.36
N ALA A 37 46.41 -3.65 -5.35
CA ALA A 37 47.30 -4.81 -5.51
C ALA A 37 48.72 -4.40 -5.94
N GLU A 38 48.85 -3.28 -6.66
CA GLU A 38 50.13 -2.73 -7.12
C GLU A 38 50.73 -1.71 -6.13
N ALA A 39 50.02 -1.40 -5.04
CA ALA A 39 50.40 -0.35 -4.10
C ALA A 39 51.45 -0.80 -3.08
N THR A 40 52.31 0.13 -2.66
CA THR A 40 53.23 -0.14 -1.53
C THR A 40 52.46 -0.20 -0.20
N PRO A 41 53.00 -0.86 0.85
CA PRO A 41 52.34 -0.91 2.16
C PRO A 41 52.03 0.47 2.77
N ALA A 42 52.85 1.48 2.46
CA ALA A 42 52.64 2.86 2.92
C ALA A 42 51.42 3.53 2.23
N GLU A 43 51.13 3.15 0.99
CA GLU A 43 50.03 3.70 0.19
C GLU A 43 48.72 2.92 0.37
N ALA A 44 48.78 1.66 0.81
CA ALA A 44 47.63 0.77 0.99
C ALA A 44 46.49 1.37 1.83
N THR A 45 46.81 2.23 2.80
CA THR A 45 45.84 2.88 3.69
C THR A 45 44.78 3.68 2.93
N ILE A 46 45.14 4.37 1.83
CA ILE A 46 44.18 5.18 1.07
C ILE A 46 43.11 4.31 0.39
N TYR A 47 43.50 3.14 -0.12
CA TYR A 47 42.59 2.21 -0.77
C TYR A 47 41.62 1.57 0.21
N VAL A 48 42.05 1.31 1.45
CA VAL A 48 41.17 0.83 2.53
C VAL A 48 40.11 1.90 2.85
N VAL A 49 40.50 3.17 2.93
CA VAL A 49 39.56 4.28 3.15
C VAL A 49 38.56 4.39 1.99
N ILE A 50 39.02 4.30 0.74
CA ILE A 50 38.13 4.32 -0.44
C ILE A 50 37.14 3.15 -0.39
N ALA A 51 37.62 1.93 -0.13
CA ALA A 51 36.76 0.75 -0.02
C ALA A 51 35.71 0.89 1.09
N ALA A 52 36.09 1.44 2.25
CA ALA A 52 35.17 1.72 3.35
C ALA A 52 34.09 2.75 2.94
N VAL A 53 34.46 3.81 2.22
CA VAL A 53 33.50 4.80 1.72
C VAL A 53 32.54 4.17 0.70
N LEU A 54 33.04 3.38 -0.25
CA LEU A 54 32.19 2.69 -1.23
C LEU A 54 31.19 1.75 -0.53
N PHE A 55 31.63 1.03 0.50
CA PHE A 55 30.74 0.19 1.31
C PHE A 55 29.63 1.01 1.99
N VAL A 56 29.98 2.13 2.63
CA VAL A 56 28.99 3.02 3.27
C VAL A 56 28.00 3.56 2.23
N VAL A 57 28.47 3.96 1.05
CA VAL A 57 27.60 4.43 -0.05
C VAL A 57 26.63 3.34 -0.48
N THR A 58 27.07 2.09 -0.65
CA THR A 58 26.18 0.96 -0.96
C THR A 58 25.13 0.75 0.12
N VAL A 59 25.54 0.69 1.40
CA VAL A 59 24.61 0.48 2.52
C VAL A 59 23.55 1.58 2.55
N VAL A 60 23.97 2.85 2.47
CA VAL A 60 23.05 3.99 2.48
C VAL A 60 22.11 3.95 1.26
N ALA A 61 22.62 3.66 0.07
CA ALA A 61 21.82 3.56 -1.15
C ALA A 61 20.72 2.49 -1.01
N VAL A 62 21.06 1.31 -0.47
CA VAL A 62 20.11 0.22 -0.25
C VAL A 62 19.04 0.63 0.76
N LEU A 63 19.43 1.15 1.93
CA LEU A 63 18.48 1.55 2.98
C LEU A 63 17.52 2.65 2.51
N VAL A 64 18.04 3.63 1.77
CA VAL A 64 17.24 4.73 1.20
C VAL A 64 16.31 4.21 0.10
N SER A 65 16.77 3.28 -0.74
CA SER A 65 15.92 2.65 -1.76
C SER A 65 14.78 1.82 -1.16
N GLY A 66 15.02 1.11 -0.05
CA GLY A 66 13.99 0.37 0.68
C GLY A 66 12.87 1.29 1.15
N LYS A 67 13.23 2.41 1.80
CA LYS A 67 12.26 3.42 2.25
C LYS A 67 11.45 4.07 1.12
N MET A 68 12.09 4.34 -0.02
CA MET A 68 11.44 5.06 -1.13
C MET A 68 10.67 4.17 -2.11
N ILE A 69 10.95 2.87 -2.11
CA ILE A 69 10.35 1.90 -3.04
C ILE A 69 9.59 0.85 -2.26
N SER A 70 10.30 0.01 -1.51
CA SER A 70 9.71 -1.17 -0.86
C SER A 70 8.64 -0.83 0.17
N ASP A 71 8.87 0.17 1.02
CA ASP A 71 7.92 0.52 2.09
C ASP A 71 6.53 0.94 1.53
N PRO A 72 6.43 1.84 0.52
CA PRO A 72 5.15 2.12 -0.14
C PRO A 72 4.47 0.89 -0.78
N TYR A 73 5.24 -0.06 -1.30
CA TYR A 73 4.71 -1.31 -1.85
C TYR A 73 4.09 -2.18 -0.75
N VAL A 74 4.81 -2.40 0.34
CA VAL A 74 4.32 -3.19 1.49
C VAL A 74 3.09 -2.54 2.11
N ALA A 75 3.13 -1.22 2.32
CA ALA A 75 2.00 -0.49 2.88
C ALA A 75 0.74 -0.57 1.98
N SER A 76 0.91 -0.63 0.66
CA SER A 76 -0.20 -0.83 -0.27
C SER A 76 -0.81 -2.24 -0.14
N VAL A 77 0.01 -3.27 0.08
CA VAL A 77 -0.45 -4.66 0.29
C VAL A 77 -1.21 -4.77 1.61
N VAL A 78 -0.60 -4.32 2.71
CA VAL A 78 -1.22 -4.34 4.04
C VAL A 78 -2.56 -3.61 4.02
N ARG A 79 -2.64 -2.45 3.37
CA ARG A 79 -3.91 -1.73 3.28
C ARG A 79 -4.98 -2.51 2.52
N MET A 80 -4.61 -3.25 1.47
CA MET A 80 -5.55 -4.09 0.73
C MET A 80 -6.03 -5.29 1.57
N GLU A 81 -5.17 -5.87 2.39
CA GLU A 81 -5.54 -6.94 3.35
C GLU A 81 -6.52 -6.43 4.40
N GLU A 82 -6.27 -5.25 4.98
CA GLU A 82 -7.17 -4.60 5.93
C GLU A 82 -8.54 -4.29 5.28
N LEU A 83 -8.54 -3.84 4.03
CA LEU A 83 -9.77 -3.59 3.28
C LEU A 83 -10.57 -4.88 3.08
N ALA A 84 -9.90 -5.98 2.73
CA ALA A 84 -10.51 -7.30 2.60
C ALA A 84 -11.04 -7.84 3.94
N ALA A 85 -10.42 -7.47 5.06
CA ALA A 85 -10.90 -7.77 6.41
C ALA A 85 -12.10 -6.89 6.85
N GLY A 86 -12.55 -5.96 6.01
CA GLY A 86 -13.72 -5.11 6.26
C GLY A 86 -13.41 -3.73 6.85
N ASP A 87 -12.13 -3.33 6.94
CA ASP A 87 -11.79 -1.97 7.36
C ASP A 87 -12.01 -0.96 6.22
N LEU A 88 -13.20 -0.36 6.24
CA LEU A 88 -13.60 0.73 5.35
C LEU A 88 -13.33 2.12 5.95
N LYS A 89 -12.76 2.23 7.16
CA LYS A 89 -12.57 3.54 7.80
C LYS A 89 -11.20 4.11 7.52
N THR A 90 -10.17 3.26 7.54
CA THR A 90 -8.78 3.70 7.35
C THR A 90 -8.58 4.31 5.95
N PRO A 91 -7.90 5.47 5.83
CA PRO A 91 -7.56 6.06 4.54
C PRO A 91 -6.66 5.15 3.70
N ILE A 92 -6.73 5.28 2.37
CA ILE A 92 -5.77 4.62 1.48
C ILE A 92 -4.55 5.55 1.34
N PRO A 93 -3.32 5.10 1.69
CA PRO A 93 -2.13 5.94 1.60
C PRO A 93 -1.70 6.16 0.14
N PHE A 94 -0.81 7.12 -0.11
CA PHE A 94 -0.12 7.36 -1.39
C PHE A 94 -1.02 7.64 -2.63
N ALA A 95 -2.30 7.93 -2.45
CA ALA A 95 -3.22 8.23 -3.56
C ALA A 95 -2.80 9.48 -4.38
N ASP A 96 -1.98 10.36 -3.79
CA ASP A 96 -1.39 11.56 -4.38
C ASP A 96 -0.15 11.26 -5.27
N HIS A 97 0.43 10.07 -5.18
CA HIS A 97 1.57 9.68 -5.99
C HIS A 97 1.19 9.63 -7.48
N ARG A 98 2.13 10.04 -8.34
CA ARG A 98 1.96 10.02 -9.81
C ARG A 98 2.56 8.79 -10.47
N ASP A 99 3.22 7.93 -9.71
CA ASP A 99 3.83 6.69 -10.18
C ASP A 99 2.87 5.49 -10.11
N CYS A 100 3.43 4.27 -10.21
CA CYS A 100 2.66 3.03 -10.16
C CYS A 100 1.92 2.85 -8.82
N ILE A 101 2.52 3.25 -7.70
CA ILE A 101 1.92 3.10 -6.37
C ILE A 101 0.68 3.98 -6.25
N GLY A 102 0.75 5.23 -6.71
CA GLY A 102 -0.41 6.11 -6.68
C GLY A 102 -1.54 5.62 -7.59
N ARG A 103 -1.22 5.03 -8.75
CA ARG A 103 -2.23 4.41 -9.62
C ARG A 103 -2.91 3.23 -8.93
N MET A 104 -2.16 2.36 -8.26
CA MET A 104 -2.71 1.25 -7.48
C MET A 104 -3.55 1.75 -6.31
N SER A 105 -3.06 2.73 -5.56
CA SER A 105 -3.76 3.32 -4.42
C SER A 105 -5.12 3.92 -4.81
N ARG A 106 -5.18 4.64 -5.94
CA ARG A 106 -6.46 5.14 -6.47
C ARG A 106 -7.42 4.02 -6.88
N ALA A 107 -6.93 2.92 -7.44
CA ALA A 107 -7.77 1.76 -7.75
C ALA A 107 -8.33 1.11 -6.47
N VAL A 108 -7.51 0.96 -5.44
CA VAL A 108 -7.95 0.47 -4.12
C VAL A 108 -8.99 1.41 -3.50
N SER A 109 -8.87 2.73 -3.66
CA SER A 109 -9.91 3.67 -3.23
C SER A 109 -11.27 3.43 -3.90
N VAL A 110 -11.30 3.04 -5.18
CA VAL A 110 -12.55 2.66 -5.86
C VAL A 110 -13.13 1.37 -5.26
N PHE A 111 -12.31 0.37 -4.96
CA PHE A 111 -12.79 -0.85 -4.29
C PHE A 111 -13.36 -0.56 -2.90
N LYS A 112 -12.72 0.33 -2.16
CA LYS A 112 -13.23 0.80 -0.87
C LYS A 112 -14.60 1.46 -1.00
N GLN A 113 -14.77 2.41 -1.94
CA GLN A 113 -16.05 3.08 -2.20
C GLN A 113 -17.14 2.10 -2.61
N ASN A 114 -16.80 1.09 -3.41
CA ASN A 114 -17.74 0.04 -3.80
C ASN A 114 -18.17 -0.80 -2.58
N ALA A 115 -17.22 -1.17 -1.71
CA ALA A 115 -17.52 -1.91 -0.48
C ALA A 115 -18.43 -1.11 0.46
N GLU A 116 -18.18 0.20 0.61
CA GLU A 116 -19.04 1.11 1.40
C GLU A 116 -20.45 1.16 0.81
N THR A 117 -20.57 1.25 -0.52
CA THR A 117 -21.87 1.28 -1.20
C THR A 117 -22.65 -0.01 -0.99
N VAL A 118 -21.98 -1.17 -1.10
CA VAL A 118 -22.61 -2.49 -0.84
C VAL A 118 -23.04 -2.62 0.62
N GLN A 119 -22.22 -2.17 1.57
CA GLN A 119 -22.57 -2.18 2.99
C GLN A 119 -23.79 -1.30 3.29
N ALA A 120 -23.83 -0.09 2.73
CA ALA A 120 -24.97 0.81 2.87
C ALA A 120 -26.25 0.22 2.26
N ALA A 121 -26.15 -0.40 1.08
CA ALA A 121 -27.29 -1.07 0.44
C ALA A 121 -27.82 -2.25 1.28
N ALA A 122 -26.94 -3.06 1.85
CA ALA A 122 -27.33 -4.17 2.71
C ALA A 122 -28.04 -3.68 3.99
N ALA A 123 -27.55 -2.60 4.61
CA ALA A 123 -28.20 -2.00 5.77
C ALA A 123 -29.61 -1.45 5.44
N ALA A 124 -29.75 -0.78 4.30
CA ALA A 124 -31.05 -0.29 3.83
C ALA A 124 -32.03 -1.44 3.56
N GLN A 125 -31.56 -2.54 2.94
CA GLN A 125 -32.39 -3.73 2.70
C GLN A 125 -32.88 -4.37 4.01
N GLN A 126 -32.02 -4.49 5.03
CA GLN A 126 -32.42 -5.01 6.34
C GLN A 126 -33.51 -4.14 6.98
N GLN A 127 -33.42 -2.82 6.87
CA GLN A 127 -34.46 -1.91 7.37
C GLN A 127 -35.79 -2.09 6.63
N VAL A 128 -35.76 -2.24 5.30
CA VAL A 128 -36.97 -2.49 4.49
C VAL A 128 -37.60 -3.83 4.89
N VAL A 129 -36.82 -4.90 4.96
CA VAL A 129 -37.30 -6.22 5.39
C VAL A 129 -37.87 -6.18 6.82
N GLY A 130 -37.22 -5.46 7.73
CA GLY A 130 -37.69 -5.26 9.11
C GLY A 130 -39.05 -4.55 9.17
N THR A 131 -39.21 -3.44 8.45
CA THR A 131 -40.47 -2.68 8.43
C THR A 131 -41.60 -3.45 7.75
N LEU A 132 -41.34 -4.20 6.68
CA LEU A 132 -42.31 -5.11 6.08
C LEU A 132 -42.72 -6.22 7.06
N GLY A 133 -41.76 -6.80 7.79
CA GLY A 133 -42.02 -7.80 8.82
C GLY A 133 -42.95 -7.29 9.91
N GLU A 134 -42.65 -6.12 10.47
CA GLU A 134 -43.51 -5.46 11.47
C GLU A 134 -44.92 -5.17 10.95
N GLY A 135 -45.03 -4.66 9.72
CA GLY A 135 -46.32 -4.40 9.07
C GLY A 135 -47.17 -5.67 8.91
N LEU A 136 -46.56 -6.77 8.45
CA LEU A 136 -47.24 -8.05 8.31
C LEU A 136 -47.67 -8.63 9.66
N THR A 137 -46.85 -8.50 10.72
CA THR A 137 -47.23 -8.91 12.08
C THR A 137 -48.45 -8.13 12.59
N ARG A 138 -48.51 -6.82 12.35
CA ARG A 138 -49.66 -5.98 12.74
C ARG A 138 -50.94 -6.40 12.01
N LEU A 139 -50.85 -6.69 10.71
CA LEU A 139 -52.00 -7.16 9.93
C LEU A 139 -52.52 -8.51 10.44
N ALA A 140 -51.63 -9.46 10.73
CA ALA A 140 -52.01 -10.76 11.29
C ALA A 140 -52.69 -10.64 12.67
N ALA A 141 -52.16 -9.77 13.53
CA ALA A 141 -52.76 -9.49 14.85
C ALA A 141 -54.16 -8.85 14.71
N ALA A 142 -54.33 -7.88 13.80
CA ALA A 142 -55.65 -7.28 13.57
C ALA A 142 -56.68 -8.30 13.06
N TRP A 143 -56.27 -9.21 12.18
CA TRP A 143 -57.13 -10.27 11.64
C TRP A 143 -57.58 -11.27 12.72
N THR A 144 -56.67 -11.68 13.61
CA THR A 144 -57.01 -12.61 14.70
C THR A 144 -58.00 -12.01 15.70
N VAL A 145 -57.85 -10.72 16.03
CA VAL A 145 -58.81 -9.99 16.89
C VAL A 145 -60.18 -9.87 16.20
N SER A 146 -60.20 -9.52 14.91
CA SER A 146 -61.46 -9.44 14.14
C SER A 146 -62.16 -10.79 14.03
N ALA A 147 -61.42 -11.88 13.81
CA ALA A 147 -61.96 -13.23 13.71
C ALA A 147 -62.51 -13.74 15.05
N PHE A 148 -61.88 -13.35 16.17
CA PHE A 148 -62.38 -13.66 17.51
C PHE A 148 -63.69 -12.94 17.81
N CYS A 149 -63.77 -11.64 17.48
CA CYS A 149 -64.96 -10.82 17.69
C CYS A 149 -66.19 -11.37 16.93
N LEU A 150 -66.00 -11.90 15.73
CA LEU A 150 -67.06 -12.48 14.90
C LEU A 150 -67.61 -13.81 15.45
N LYS A 151 -66.87 -14.52 16.31
CA LYS A 151 -67.28 -15.80 16.90
C LYS A 151 -67.99 -15.67 18.25
N THR A 152 -67.91 -14.51 18.88
CA THR A 152 -68.51 -14.21 20.19
C THR A 152 -69.85 -13.48 20.11
N LEU A 153 -70.34 -13.20 18.89
CA LEU A 153 -71.69 -12.72 18.59
C LEU A 153 -72.55 -13.90 18.13
#